data_AF-A0A918M6X7-F1
#
_entry.id   AF-A0A918M6X7-F1
#
_cell.length_a   1.000
_cell.length_b   1.000
_cell.length_c   1.000
_cell.angle_alpha   90.00
_cell.angle_beta   90.00
_cell.angle_gamma   90.00
#
_symmetry.space_group_name_H-M   'P 1'
#
loop_
_entity.id
_entity.type
_entity.pdbx_description
1 polymer ?
#
loop_
_entity_poly.entity_id
_entity_poly.type
_entity_poly.pdbx_seq_one_letter_code
_entity_poly.pdbx_strand_id
1 'polypeptide(L)' 'MAVTAGLEEASGPMVYLLMSYGEAEEVSKHTAALAREHGLFCFDPQKGCLRP' A
#
# COMPACT_ATOMS: atom_id res chain seq x y z
N MET A 1 6.49 14.67 -5.76
CA MET A 1 7.19 13.40 -5.48
C MET A 1 6.41 12.30 -6.15
N ALA A 2 6.94 11.71 -7.21
CA ALA A 2 6.30 10.58 -7.89
C ALA A 2 6.58 9.30 -7.10
N VAL A 3 5.52 8.63 -6.64
CA VAL A 3 5.58 7.28 -6.08
C VAL A 3 5.70 6.34 -7.27
N THR A 4 6.90 6.11 -7.79
CA THR A 4 7.15 5.13 -8.87
C THR A 4 7.97 3.93 -8.40
N ALA A 5 8.76 4.08 -7.33
CA ALA A 5 9.75 3.08 -6.92
C ALA A 5 9.20 1.70 -6.51
N GLY A 6 7.90 1.55 -6.21
CA GLY A 6 7.30 0.25 -5.86
C GLY A 6 6.34 -0.32 -6.90
N LEU A 7 5.92 0.47 -7.89
CA LEU A 7 4.95 0.03 -8.89
C LEU A 7 5.62 -0.67 -10.07
N GLU A 8 6.85 -0.28 -10.42
CA GLU A 8 7.58 -0.87 -11.55
C GLU A 8 8.06 -2.30 -11.24
N GLU A 9 8.26 -2.63 -9.97
CA GLU A 9 8.75 -3.93 -9.50
C GLU A 9 7.61 -4.91 -9.13
N ALA A 10 6.39 -4.41 -8.96
CA ALA A 10 5.27 -5.25 -8.58
C ALA A 10 4.88 -6.18 -9.75
N SER A 11 4.81 -7.48 -9.47
CA SER A 11 4.34 -8.48 -10.43
C SER A 11 2.91 -8.89 -10.10
N GLY A 12 2.03 -8.85 -11.11
CA GLY A 12 0.62 -9.22 -10.97
C GLY A 12 -0.33 -8.03 -10.78
N PRO A 13 -1.58 -8.29 -10.35
CA PRO A 13 -2.60 -7.26 -10.19
C PRO A 13 -2.24 -6.26 -9.10
N MET A 14 -2.42 -4.97 -9.39
CA MET A 14 -2.18 -3.89 -8.43
C MET A 14 -3.50 -3.22 -8.06
N VAL A 15 -3.67 -2.93 -6.78
CA VAL A 15 -4.79 -2.15 -6.25
C VAL A 15 -4.22 -0.92 -5.56
N TYR A 16 -4.61 0.26 -6.06
CA TYR A 16 -4.20 1.54 -5.49
C TYR A 16 -5.40 2.20 -4.80
N LEU A 17 -5.24 2.52 -3.51
CA LEU A 17 -6.30 3.12 -2.70
C LEU A 17 -6.03 4.62 -2.53
N LEU A 18 -6.97 5.43 -3.00
CA LEU A 18 -6.98 6.87 -2.73
C LEU A 18 -7.63 7.10 -1.37
N MET A 19 -6.99 7.92 -0.54
CA MET A 19 -7.45 8.24 0.82
C MET A 19 -7.07 9.67 1.19
N SER A 20 -7.79 10.25 2.15
CA SER A 20 -7.39 11.52 2.75
C SER A 20 -6.05 11.36 3.48
N TYR A 21 -5.18 12.37 3.39
CA TYR A 21 -3.87 12.33 4.07
C TYR A 21 -4.03 12.15 5.59
N GLY A 22 -5.04 12.78 6.20
CA GLY A 22 -5.31 12.67 7.63
C GLY A 22 -5.74 11.29 8.10
N GLU A 23 -6.21 10.44 7.18
CA GLU A 23 -6.65 9.07 7.49
C GLU A 23 -5.62 8.02 7.06
N ALA A 24 -4.50 8.44 6.50
CA ALA A 24 -3.58 7.54 5.82
C ALA A 24 -3.01 6.45 6.73
N GLU A 25 -2.76 6.74 8.02
CA GLU A 25 -2.24 5.75 8.96
C GLU A 25 -3.25 4.62 9.20
N GLU A 26 -4.52 4.96 9.44
CA GLU A 26 -5.57 3.98 9.72
C GLU A 26 -5.97 3.20 8.47
N VAL A 27 -6.14 3.89 7.34
CA VAL A 27 -6.48 3.23 6.07
C VAL A 27 -5.37 2.29 5.63
N SER A 28 -4.10 2.70 5.73
CA SER A 28 -2.97 1.81 5.36
C SER A 28 -2.80 0.64 6.34
N LYS A 29 -3.15 0.76 7.63
CA LYS A 29 -3.18 -0.38 8.58
C LYS A 29 -4.24 -1.39 8.16
N HIS A 30 -5.45 -0.91 7.89
CA HIS A 30 -6.56 -1.75 7.48
C HIS A 30 -6.27 -2.44 6.13
N THR A 31 -5.71 -1.69 5.17
CA THR A 31 -5.33 -2.20 3.85
C THR A 31 -4.28 -3.30 3.95
N ALA A 32 -3.29 -3.17 4.84
CA ALA A 32 -2.28 -4.21 5.04
C ALA A 32 -2.91 -5.52 5.55
N ALA A 33 -3.83 -5.44 6.50
CA ALA A 33 -4.57 -6.61 6.99
C ALA A 33 -5.37 -7.29 5.86
N LEU A 34 -6.11 -6.50 5.07
CA LEU A 34 -6.89 -7.00 3.93
C LEU A 34 -5.98 -7.61 2.84
N ALA A 35 -4.88 -6.94 2.49
CA ALA A 35 -3.91 -7.45 1.52
C ALA A 35 -3.40 -8.84 1.95
N ARG A 36 -3.04 -9.01 3.22
CA ARG A 36 -2.58 -10.28 3.77
C ARG A 36 -3.63 -11.39 3.68
N GLU A 37 -4.89 -11.08 3.94
CA GLU A 37 -6.00 -12.04 3.79
C GLU A 37 -6.16 -12.55 2.35
N HIS A 38 -5.73 -11.75 1.38
CA HIS A 38 -5.75 -12.09 -0.05
C HIS A 38 -4.39 -12.53 -0.62
N GLY A 39 -3.37 -12.72 0.22
CA GLY A 39 -2.04 -13.13 -0.23
C GLY A 39 -1.28 -12.04 -1.00
N LEU A 40 -1.62 -10.77 -0.78
CA LEU A 40 -1.00 -9.60 -1.38
C LEU A 40 -0.07 -8.88 -0.39
N PHE A 41 0.84 -8.08 -0.91
CA PHE A 41 1.68 -7.17 -0.12
C PHE A 41 1.12 -5.74 -0.15
N CYS A 42 1.22 -5.03 0.97
CA CYS A 42 0.81 -3.62 1.06
C CYS A 42 2.03 -2.72 1.21
N PHE A 43 2.34 -1.92 0.18
CA PHE A 43 3.37 -0.89 0.25
C PHE A 43 2.77 0.43 0.75
N ASP A 44 3.34 0.99 1.80
CA ASP A 44 2.95 2.30 2.33
C ASP A 44 3.91 3.38 1.79
N PRO A 45 3.46 4.25 0.87
CA PRO A 45 4.31 5.27 0.28
C PRO A 45 4.73 6.37 1.25
N GLN A 46 4.04 6.53 2.39
CA GLN A 46 4.42 7.50 3.41
C GLN A 46 5.55 6.98 4.30
N LYS A 47 5.55 5.67 4.59
CA LYS A 47 6.62 5.01 5.33
C LYS A 47 7.77 4.53 4.43
N GLY A 48 7.55 4.45 3.13
CA GLY A 48 8.53 3.99 2.15
C GLY A 48 8.87 2.51 2.30
N CYS A 49 7.96 1.70 2.85
CA CYS A 49 8.19 0.29 3.13
C CYS A 49 6.92 -0.55 3.01
N LEU A 50 7.10 -1.87 2.91
CA LEU A 50 6.00 -2.82 3.04
C LEU A 50 5.50 -2.86 4.47
N ARG A 51 4.17 -2.93 4.64
CA ARG A 51 3.53 -3.15 5.93
C ARG A 51 3.47 -4.64 6.28
N PRO A 52 3.64 -5.00 7.57
CA PRO A 52 3.47 -6.36 8.06
C PRO A 52 2.04 -6.90 7.92
#